data_AF-A0A222W1F3-F1
#
_entry.id   AF-A0A222W1F3-F1
#
_cell.length_a   1.000
_cell.length_b   1.000
_cell.length_c   1.000
_cell.angle_alpha   90.00
_cell.angle_beta   90.00
_cell.angle_gamma   90.00
#
_symmetry.space_group_name_H-M   'P 1'
#
loop_
_entity.id
_entity.type
_entity.pdbx_description
1 polymer ?
#
loop_
_entity_poly.entity_id
_entity_poly.type
_entity_poly.pdbx_seq_one_letter_code
_entity_poly.pdbx_strand_id
1 'polypeptide(L)'
;MTTNVEPSADPLAVLYGLHTQLRLLVSALTVAPGTPEVTAMLAGLADTTGQATALLAAAEPETLTALRRAFGYAKARRHNETASELVAAHGRLSVLLRRDQPRRPEAVREPTLRWRLEP
;
A
#
# COMPACT_ATOMS: atom_id res chain seq x y z
N MET A 1 17.74 8.84 35.80
CA MET A 1 18.22 8.02 34.66
C MET A 1 16.98 7.52 33.93
N THR A 2 16.41 8.38 33.08
CA THR A 2 15.18 8.12 32.34
C THR A 2 15.53 7.37 31.07
N THR A 3 15.10 6.12 30.96
CA THR A 3 15.24 5.32 29.74
C THR A 3 14.37 5.95 28.66
N ASN A 4 15.01 6.57 27.65
CA ASN A 4 14.37 6.89 26.38
C ASN A 4 13.91 5.57 25.77
N VAL A 5 12.63 5.26 25.93
CA VAL A 5 11.99 4.20 25.15
C VAL A 5 11.81 4.79 23.76
N GLU A 6 12.75 4.48 22.87
CA GLU A 6 12.53 4.59 21.42
C GLU A 6 11.15 3.99 21.13
N PRO A 7 10.24 4.70 20.43
CA PRO A 7 8.95 4.13 20.10
C PRO A 7 9.22 2.92 19.21
N SER A 8 9.00 1.72 19.76
CA SER A 8 8.91 0.48 19.01
C SER A 8 8.00 0.76 17.81
N ALA A 9 8.59 0.90 16.62
CA ALA A 9 7.87 1.28 15.41
C ALA A 9 6.66 0.35 15.24
N ASP A 10 5.46 0.90 15.35
CA ASP A 10 4.22 0.13 15.24
C ASP A 10 4.24 -0.64 13.90
N PRO A 11 4.26 -1.99 13.93
CA PRO A 11 4.32 -2.80 12.71
C PRO A 11 3.20 -2.49 11.73
N LEU A 12 2.02 -2.09 12.24
CA LEU A 12 0.90 -1.67 11.41
C LEU A 12 1.14 -0.32 10.75
N ALA A 13 1.79 0.63 11.43
CA ALA A 13 2.13 1.92 10.86
C ALA A 13 3.02 1.78 9.62
N VAL A 14 3.94 0.82 9.60
CA VAL A 14 4.76 0.50 8.41
C VAL A 14 3.89 0.02 7.25
N LEU A 15 2.90 -0.84 7.51
CA LEU A 15 1.97 -1.32 6.48
C LEU A 15 1.04 -0.22 5.95
N TYR A 16 0.54 0.67 6.82
CA TYR A 16 -0.24 1.84 6.40
C TYR A 16 0.60 2.82 5.58
N GLY A 17 1.88 3.02 5.94
CA GLY A 17 2.83 3.80 5.16
C GLY A 17 3.05 3.19 3.77
N LEU A 18 3.31 1.89 3.70
CA LEU A 18 3.46 1.15 2.45
C LEU A 18 2.21 1.24 1.57
N HIS A 19 1.02 1.10 2.16
CA HIS A 19 -0.27 1.24 1.47
C HIS A 19 -0.45 2.63 0.86
N THR A 20 -0.10 3.67 1.61
CA THR A 20 -0.16 5.07 1.14
C THR A 20 0.80 5.31 -0.02
N GLN A 21 2.05 4.84 0.10
CA GLN A 21 3.05 4.97 -0.96
C GLN A 21 2.60 4.27 -2.25
N LEU A 22 2.04 3.06 -2.14
CA LEU A 22 1.50 2.32 -3.27
C LEU A 22 0.39 3.09 -3.99
N ARG A 23 -0.57 3.65 -3.24
CA ARG A 23 -1.68 4.43 -3.80
C ARG A 23 -1.18 5.65 -4.60
N LEU A 24 -0.19 6.36 -4.06
CA LEU A 24 0.38 7.54 -4.71
C LEU A 24 1.19 7.15 -5.96
N LEU A 25 2.03 6.11 -5.84
CA LEU A 25 2.93 5.71 -6.91
C LEU A 25 2.20 5.12 -8.11
N VAL A 26 1.15 4.32 -7.91
CA VAL A 26 0.34 3.79 -9.02
C VAL A 26 -0.19 4.93 -9.91
N SER A 27 -0.69 5.99 -9.29
CA SER A 27 -1.19 7.17 -10.01
C SER A 27 -0.06 7.88 -10.77
N ALA A 28 1.06 8.14 -10.10
CA ALA A 28 2.21 8.83 -10.69
C ALA A 28 2.81 8.05 -11.89
N LEU A 29 2.94 6.72 -11.73
CA LEU A 29 3.51 5.84 -12.75
C LEU A 29 2.59 5.69 -13.98
N THR A 30 1.29 5.88 -13.81
CA THR A 30 0.33 5.87 -14.94
C THR A 30 0.42 7.16 -15.77
N VAL A 31 0.68 8.30 -15.13
CA VAL A 31 0.71 9.61 -15.78
C VAL A 31 2.07 9.92 -16.40
N ALA A 32 3.15 9.68 -15.67
CA ALA A 32 4.50 10.08 -16.08
C ALA A 32 5.56 9.07 -15.61
N PRO A 33 5.57 7.84 -16.14
CA PRO A 33 6.39 6.75 -15.60
C PRO A 33 7.91 6.97 -15.67
N GLY A 34 8.37 7.82 -16.59
CA GLY A 34 9.79 8.03 -16.87
C GLY A 34 10.44 9.18 -16.11
N THR A 35 9.75 9.84 -15.18
CA THR A 35 10.32 11.03 -14.52
C THR A 35 11.26 10.66 -13.38
N PRO A 36 12.22 11.54 -13.05
CA PRO A 36 13.10 11.36 -11.89
C PRO A 36 12.33 11.19 -10.57
N GLU A 37 11.19 11.86 -10.42
CA GLU A 37 10.34 11.78 -9.24
C GLU A 37 9.73 10.38 -9.08
N VAL A 38 9.22 9.77 -10.16
CA VAL A 38 8.72 8.38 -10.11
C VAL A 38 9.83 7.40 -9.76
N THR A 39 11.04 7.64 -10.26
CA THR A 39 12.22 6.84 -9.90
C THR A 39 12.56 6.97 -8.41
N ALA A 40 12.52 8.19 -7.86
CA ALA A 40 12.75 8.43 -6.44
C ALA A 40 11.65 7.80 -5.56
N MET A 41 10.39 7.88 -5.99
CA MET A 41 9.27 7.24 -5.30
C MET A 41 9.38 5.70 -5.30
N LEU A 42 9.83 5.10 -6.41
CA LEU A 42 10.11 3.66 -6.49
C LEU A 42 11.23 3.25 -5.52
N ALA A 43 12.29 4.06 -5.41
CA ALA A 43 13.36 3.83 -4.45
C ALA A 43 12.86 3.88 -3.01
N GLY A 44 12.11 4.93 -2.65
CA GLY A 44 11.51 5.05 -1.32
C GLY A 44 10.52 3.92 -1.00
N LEU A 45 9.77 3.44 -1.99
CA LEU A 45 8.90 2.27 -1.83
C LEU A 45 9.72 0.99 -1.57
N ALA A 46 10.87 0.82 -2.23
CA ALA A 46 11.75 -0.31 -2.01
C ALA A 46 12.32 -0.31 -0.58
N ASP A 47 12.70 0.86 -0.06
CA ASP A 47 13.19 1.01 1.31
C ASP A 47 12.11 0.63 2.35
N THR A 48 10.89 1.16 2.20
CA THR A 48 9.76 0.79 3.07
C THR A 48 9.44 -0.70 2.95
N THR A 49 9.50 -1.28 1.75
CA THR A 49 9.29 -2.73 1.55
C THR A 49 10.36 -3.54 2.27
N GLY A 50 11.62 -3.07 2.29
CA GLY A 50 12.71 -3.66 3.05
C GLY A 50 12.37 -3.72 4.55
N GLN A 51 11.88 -2.61 5.11
CA GLN A 51 11.45 -2.54 6.51
C GLN A 51 10.24 -3.44 6.80
N ALA A 52 9.31 -3.56 5.85
CA ALA A 52 8.11 -4.38 5.98
C ALA A 52 8.31 -5.87 5.63
N THR A 53 9.50 -6.28 5.18
CA THR A 53 9.71 -7.59 4.53
C THR A 53 9.31 -8.77 5.42
N ALA A 54 9.75 -8.78 6.68
CA ALA A 54 9.44 -9.88 7.61
C ALA A 54 7.93 -9.96 7.91
N LEU A 55 7.29 -8.80 8.07
CA LEU A 55 5.87 -8.70 8.36
C LEU A 55 5.01 -9.15 7.16
N LEU A 56 5.35 -8.68 5.96
CA LEU A 56 4.68 -9.12 4.73
C LEU A 56 4.91 -10.61 4.48
N ALA A 57 6.11 -11.14 4.70
CA ALA A 57 6.37 -12.56 4.54
C ALA A 57 5.48 -13.43 5.44
N ALA A 58 5.17 -12.96 6.66
CA ALA A 58 4.30 -13.66 7.59
C ALA A 58 2.81 -13.48 7.30
N ALA A 59 2.38 -12.25 6.97
CA ALA A 59 0.96 -11.91 6.88
C ALA A 59 0.38 -11.94 5.46
N GLU A 60 1.19 -11.59 4.45
CA GLU A 60 0.75 -11.48 3.05
C GLU A 60 1.96 -11.67 2.08
N PRO A 61 2.40 -12.93 1.86
CA PRO A 61 3.61 -13.22 1.08
C PRO A 61 3.43 -12.92 -0.42
N GLU A 62 2.19 -12.90 -0.92
CA GLU A 62 1.89 -12.59 -2.32
C GLU A 62 2.10 -11.10 -2.65
N THR A 63 1.89 -10.21 -1.67
CA THR A 63 2.16 -8.77 -1.74
C THR A 63 3.66 -8.56 -1.83
N LEU A 64 4.45 -9.26 -1.00
CA LEU A 64 5.91 -9.22 -1.08
C LEU A 64 6.41 -9.73 -2.44
N THR A 65 5.81 -10.79 -2.97
CA THR A 65 6.15 -11.33 -4.30
C THR A 65 5.83 -10.34 -5.42
N ALA A 66 4.66 -9.72 -5.39
CA ALA A 66 4.24 -8.69 -6.35
C ALA A 66 5.18 -7.47 -6.30
N LEU A 67 5.51 -6.97 -5.11
CA LEU A 67 6.47 -5.86 -4.94
C LEU A 67 7.85 -6.19 -5.53
N ARG A 68 8.36 -7.40 -5.27
CA ARG A 68 9.63 -7.87 -5.84
C ARG A 68 9.60 -7.91 -7.37
N ARG A 69 8.50 -8.39 -7.97
CA ARG A 69 8.30 -8.39 -9.43
C ARG A 69 8.22 -6.96 -9.97
N ALA A 70 7.46 -6.08 -9.32
CA ALA A 70 7.36 -4.68 -9.69
C ALA A 70 8.74 -4.00 -9.74
N PHE A 71 9.59 -4.21 -8.73
CA PHE A 71 10.95 -3.66 -8.74
C PHE A 71 11.83 -4.26 -9.84
N GLY A 72 11.67 -5.55 -10.15
CA GLY A 72 12.32 -6.19 -11.29
C GLY A 72 11.92 -5.55 -12.62
N TYR A 73 10.62 -5.31 -12.81
CA TYR A 73 10.10 -4.64 -14.01
C TYR A 73 10.50 -3.18 -14.10
N ALA A 74 10.53 -2.47 -12.98
CA ALA A 74 10.97 -1.07 -12.92
C ALA A 74 12.43 -0.93 -13.38
N LYS A 75 13.32 -1.82 -12.91
CA LYS A 75 14.73 -1.87 -13.36
C LYS A 75 14.84 -2.15 -14.86
N ALA A 76 13.93 -2.94 -15.42
CA ALA A 76 13.85 -3.23 -16.85
C ALA A 76 13.08 -2.17 -17.66
N ARG A 77 12.65 -1.05 -17.05
CA ARG A 77 11.82 0.01 -17.67
C ARG A 77 10.49 -0.50 -18.26
N ARG A 78 9.97 -1.59 -17.69
CA ARG A 78 8.69 -2.21 -18.06
C ARG A 78 7.57 -1.58 -17.24
N HIS A 79 7.19 -0.36 -17.60
CA HIS A 79 6.30 0.47 -16.78
C HIS A 79 4.90 -0.12 -16.61
N ASN A 80 4.32 -0.74 -17.65
CA ASN A 80 2.98 -1.32 -17.56
C ASN A 80 2.95 -2.52 -16.60
N GLU A 81 3.95 -3.37 -16.67
CA GLU A 81 4.10 -4.52 -15.78
C GLU A 81 4.43 -4.08 -14.35
N THR A 82 5.23 -3.01 -14.20
CA THR A 82 5.45 -2.37 -12.90
C THR A 82 4.13 -1.89 -12.31
N ALA A 83 3.33 -1.14 -13.06
CA ALA A 83 2.02 -0.63 -12.63
C ALA A 83 1.09 -1.79 -12.21
N SER A 84 1.02 -2.83 -13.04
CA SER A 84 0.14 -3.99 -12.82
C SER A 84 0.46 -4.70 -11.51
N GLU A 85 1.74 -4.94 -11.23
CA GLU A 85 2.18 -5.57 -9.98
C GLU A 85 1.97 -4.65 -8.77
N LEU A 86 2.20 -3.34 -8.90
CA LEU A 86 1.94 -2.37 -7.82
C LEU A 86 0.45 -2.25 -7.48
N VAL A 87 -0.44 -2.29 -8.47
CA VAL A 87 -1.90 -2.33 -8.28
C VAL A 87 -2.30 -3.61 -7.55
N ALA A 88 -1.74 -4.76 -7.95
CA ALA A 88 -2.02 -6.04 -7.32
C ALA A 88 -1.55 -6.05 -5.85
N ALA A 89 -0.35 -5.54 -5.56
CA ALA A 89 0.16 -5.37 -4.21
C ALA A 89 -0.74 -4.44 -3.36
N HIS A 90 -1.14 -3.29 -3.91
CA HIS A 90 -2.04 -2.36 -3.23
C HIS A 90 -3.39 -3.00 -2.89
N GLY A 91 -3.98 -3.77 -3.82
CA GLY A 91 -5.25 -4.46 -3.62
C GLY A 91 -5.20 -5.45 -2.47
N ARG A 92 -4.17 -6.31 -2.43
CA ARG A 92 -3.97 -7.29 -1.35
C ARG A 92 -3.74 -6.63 0.00
N LEU A 93 -2.87 -5.62 0.05
CA LEU A 93 -2.59 -4.87 1.27
C LEU A 93 -3.85 -4.13 1.78
N SER A 94 -4.67 -3.58 0.88
CA SER A 94 -5.95 -2.95 1.23
C SER A 94 -6.95 -3.93 1.85
N VAL A 95 -6.89 -5.22 1.48
CA VAL A 95 -7.73 -6.27 2.08
C VAL A 95 -7.19 -6.67 3.44
N LEU A 96 -5.87 -6.83 3.56
CA LEU A 96 -5.21 -7.13 4.84
C LEU A 96 -5.55 -6.07 5.90
N LEU A 97 -5.35 -4.79 5.58
CA LEU A 97 -5.59 -3.68 6.51
C LEU A 97 -7.07 -3.51 6.86
N ARG A 98 -7.99 -3.86 5.96
CA ARG A 98 -9.43 -3.85 6.27
C ARG A 98 -9.86 -4.94 7.26
N ARG A 99 -9.14 -6.05 7.34
CA ARG A 99 -9.42 -7.11 8.33
C ARG A 99 -9.01 -6.68 9.74
N ASP A 100 -7.96 -5.87 9.84
CA ASP A 100 -7.49 -5.28 11.10
C ASP A 100 -8.46 -4.22 11.64
N GLN A 101 -9.13 -3.49 10.76
CA GLN A 101 -10.13 -2.48 11.12
C GLN A 101 -11.55 -2.92 10.71
N PRO A 102 -12.18 -3.86 11.45
CA PRO A 102 -13.54 -4.28 11.15
C PRO A 102 -14.48 -3.08 11.13
N ARG A 103 -15.41 -3.08 10.16
CA ARG A 103 -16.41 -2.01 10.00
C ARG A 103 -17.05 -1.67 11.35
N ARG A 104 -17.18 -0.37 11.64
CA ARG A 104 -17.94 0.10 12.81
C ARG A 104 -19.31 -0.60 12.83
N PRO A 105 -19.70 -1.25 13.93
CA PRO A 105 -20.97 -1.99 14.00
C PRO A 105 -22.20 -1.09 13.80
N GLU A 106 -22.07 0.23 13.93
CA GLU A 106 -23.12 1.22 13.70
C GLU A 106 -23.56 1.34 12.24
N ALA A 107 -22.68 1.06 11.26
CA ALA A 107 -23.00 1.16 9.83
C ALA A 107 -24.04 0.12 9.37
N VAL A 108 -24.26 -0.95 10.14
CA VAL A 108 -25.32 -1.94 9.87
C VAL A 108 -26.70 -1.40 10.25
N ARG A 109 -26.75 -0.38 11.13
CA ARG A 109 -27.98 0.23 11.63
C ARG A 109 -28.30 1.58 11.00
N GLU A 110 -27.42 2.13 10.16
CA GLU A 110 -27.69 3.36 9.44
C GLU A 110 -28.69 3.09 8.31
N PRO A 111 -29.92 3.66 8.36
CA PRO A 111 -30.84 3.56 7.25
C PRO A 111 -30.21 4.28 6.05
N THR A 112 -29.89 3.54 5.00
CA THR A 112 -29.48 4.12 3.72
C THR A 112 -30.52 5.17 3.31
N LEU A 113 -30.17 6.45 3.42
CA LEU A 113 -30.94 7.55 2.87
C LEU A 113 -30.98 7.37 1.36
N ARG A 114 -31.98 6.63 0.88
CA ARG A 114 -32.39 6.63 -0.52
C ARG A 114 -32.81 8.07 -0.80
N TRP A 115 -31.99 8.80 -1.54
CA TRP A 115 -32.38 10.07 -2.14
C TRP A 115 -33.65 9.80 -2.95
N ARG A 116 -34.81 10.13 -2.38
CA ARG A 116 -36.06 10.19 -3.15
C ARG A 116 -35.91 11.44 -4.00
N LEU A 117 -35.66 11.24 -5.29
CA LEU A 117 -35.99 12.24 -6.29
C LEU A 117 -37.52 12.29 -6.31
N GLU A 118 -38.10 13.25 -5.59
CA GLU A 118 -39.51 13.58 -5.74
C GLU A 118 -39.69 14.29 -7.11
N PRO A 119 -40.77 13.99 -7.85
CA PRO A 119 -41.03 14.49 -9.20
C PRO A 119 -41.40 15.97 -9.27
#